data_AF-A0A1J6III9-F1
#
_entry.id   AF-A0A1J6III9-F1
#
_cell.length_a   1.000
_cell.length_b   1.000
_cell.length_c   1.000
_cell.angle_alpha   90.00
_cell.angle_beta   90.00
_cell.angle_gamma   90.00
#
_symmetry.space_group_name_H-M   'P 1'
#
loop_
_entity.id
_entity.type
_entity.pdbx_description
1 polymer ?
#
loop_
_entity_poly.entity_id
_entity_poly.type
_entity_poly.pdbx_seq_one_letter_code
_entity_poly.pdbx_strand_id
1 'polypeptide(L)'
;LLRPIVTRFATTYLTLQNIQKRKQALRSIFSSKAWNTSTWAKKYEGAKTRATVLFDQTFWPHIAYCVRSVTPLVSILRKVDSEKKPCMGYMYHLMTKAKENIALNCGNNERKYGPIWKRIDERWTSQLHRPLHAAGYYLNPQLRFED
;
A
#
# COMPACT_ATOMS: atom_id res chain seq x y z
N LEU A 1 0.60 20.01 1.95
CA LEU A 1 -0.59 19.64 2.76
C LEU A 1 -1.27 18.45 2.08
N LEU A 2 -1.41 17.31 2.77
CA LEU A 2 -2.04 16.10 2.23
C LEU A 2 -3.57 16.27 2.26
N ARG A 3 -4.27 15.91 1.17
CA ARG A 3 -5.73 16.04 1.05
C ARG A 3 -6.47 15.11 2.05
N PRO A 4 -7.46 15.61 2.83
CA PRO A 4 -8.17 14.88 3.88
C PRO A 4 -8.83 13.54 3.46
N ILE A 5 -9.37 13.45 2.23
CA ILE A 5 -10.07 12.25 1.74
C ILE A 5 -9.08 11.11 1.41
N VAL A 6 -7.95 11.45 0.78
CA VAL A 6 -6.85 10.49 0.49
C VAL A 6 -6.24 9.98 1.79
N THR A 7 -6.16 10.83 2.82
CA THR A 7 -5.61 10.42 4.11
C THR A 7 -6.43 9.34 4.78
N ARG A 8 -7.78 9.37 4.81
CA ARG A 8 -8.55 8.35 5.56
C ARG A 8 -8.36 6.92 5.04
N PHE A 9 -8.32 6.75 3.71
CA PHE A 9 -8.14 5.42 3.11
C PHE A 9 -6.67 4.97 3.11
N ALA A 10 -5.74 5.92 3.12
CA ALA A 10 -4.30 5.63 3.10
C ALA A 10 -3.64 5.71 4.48
N THR A 11 -4.33 6.05 5.57
CA THR A 11 -3.72 6.28 6.90
C THR A 11 -2.83 5.11 7.30
N THR A 12 -3.37 3.89 7.27
CA THR A 12 -2.62 2.67 7.65
C THR A 12 -1.42 2.45 6.74
N TYR A 13 -1.56 2.68 5.44
CA TYR A 13 -0.46 2.59 4.48
C TYR A 13 0.64 3.62 4.77
N LEU A 14 0.25 4.88 5.00
CA LEU A 14 1.18 5.97 5.29
C LEU A 14 1.92 5.72 6.61
N THR A 15 1.23 5.22 7.62
CA THR A 15 1.84 4.79 8.89
C THR A 15 2.88 3.70 8.66
N LEU A 16 2.53 2.62 7.95
CA LEU A 16 3.49 1.54 7.63
C LEU A 16 4.67 2.03 6.80
N GLN A 17 4.42 2.89 5.80
CA GLN A 17 5.47 3.49 4.98
C GLN A 17 6.41 4.36 5.83
N ASN A 18 5.88 5.14 6.77
CA ASN A 18 6.68 5.96 7.67
C ASN A 18 7.52 5.11 8.63
N ILE A 19 6.94 4.04 9.20
CA ILE A 19 7.67 3.07 10.03
C ILE A 19 8.82 2.46 9.22
N GLN A 20 8.57 2.05 7.98
CA GLN A 20 9.60 1.49 7.09
C GLN A 20 10.73 2.50 6.81
N LYS A 21 10.38 3.75 6.46
CA LYS A 21 11.35 4.83 6.19
C LYS A 21 12.20 5.17 7.41
N ARG A 22 11.64 5.05 8.61
CA ARG A 22 12.33 5.34 9.88
C ARG A 22 12.93 4.10 10.55
N LYS A 23 13.08 2.98 9.83
CA LYS A 23 13.63 1.72 10.37
C LYS A 23 14.89 1.90 11.20
N GLN A 24 15.91 2.58 10.65
CA GLN A 24 17.19 2.74 11.35
C GLN A 24 17.09 3.63 12.59
N ALA A 25 16.35 4.74 12.48
CA ALA A 25 16.09 5.61 13.62
C ALA A 25 15.34 4.86 14.74
N LEU A 26 14.32 4.08 14.40
CA LEU A 26 13.59 3.25 15.37
C LEU A 26 14.53 2.25 16.04
N ARG A 27 15.34 1.51 15.29
CA ARG A 27 16.33 0.58 15.87
C ARG A 27 17.30 1.31 16.80
N SER A 28 17.79 2.48 16.41
CA SER A 28 18.68 3.29 17.25
C SER A 28 18.01 3.72 18.57
N ILE A 29 16.73 4.08 18.56
CA ILE A 29 15.98 4.43 19.77
C ILE A 29 15.98 3.24 20.73
N PHE A 30 15.57 2.05 20.26
CA PHE A 30 15.44 0.85 21.10
C PHE A 30 16.79 0.27 21.57
N SER A 31 17.90 0.64 20.92
CA SER A 31 19.26 0.29 21.34
C SER A 31 19.93 1.35 22.24
N SER A 32 19.31 2.53 22.40
CA SER A 32 19.93 3.65 23.12
C SER A 32 19.97 3.44 24.63
N LYS A 33 20.98 4.07 25.29
CA LYS A 33 21.06 4.11 26.75
C LYS A 33 19.83 4.79 27.37
N ALA A 34 19.34 5.86 26.73
CA ALA A 34 18.15 6.59 27.16
C ALA A 34 16.90 5.70 27.20
N TRP A 35 16.72 4.81 26.21
CA TRP A 35 15.65 3.81 26.24
C TRP A 35 15.82 2.84 27.40
N ASN A 36 17.02 2.29 27.59
CA ASN A 36 17.32 1.32 28.66
C ASN A 36 17.05 1.87 30.06
N THR A 37 17.27 3.17 30.28
CA THR A 37 17.02 3.84 31.56
C THR A 37 15.58 4.31 31.73
N SER A 38 14.75 4.25 30.68
CA SER A 38 13.37 4.75 30.72
C SER A 38 12.44 3.84 31.53
N THR A 39 11.39 4.43 32.11
CA THR A 39 10.31 3.67 32.76
C THR A 39 9.54 2.79 31.76
N TRP A 40 9.53 3.17 30.49
CA TRP A 40 8.86 2.44 29.40
C TRP A 40 9.53 1.12 29.07
N ALA A 41 10.87 1.04 29.13
CA ALA A 41 11.59 -0.20 28.89
C ALA A 41 11.27 -1.30 29.92
N LYS A 42 10.84 -0.92 31.13
CA LYS A 42 10.43 -1.84 32.20
C LYS A 42 9.01 -2.38 32.04
N LYS A 43 8.18 -1.75 31.20
CA LYS A 43 6.82 -2.21 30.93
C LYS A 43 6.84 -3.38 29.94
N TYR A 44 5.91 -4.31 30.13
CA TYR A 44 5.73 -5.46 29.23
C TYR A 44 5.64 -5.03 27.75
N GLU A 45 4.82 -4.01 27.44
CA GLU A 45 4.66 -3.51 26.07
C GLU A 45 5.95 -2.93 25.48
N GLY A 46 6.77 -2.27 26.31
CA GLY A 46 8.05 -1.72 25.88
C GLY A 46 9.06 -2.81 25.57
N ALA A 47 9.13 -3.85 26.41
CA ALA A 47 9.97 -5.02 26.19
C ALA A 47 9.57 -5.78 24.92
N LYS A 48 8.26 -6.01 24.73
CA LYS A 48 7.70 -6.65 23.54
C LYS A 48 8.00 -5.85 22.26
N THR A 49 7.74 -4.54 22.27
CA THR A 49 8.01 -3.67 21.12
C THR A 49 9.49 -3.66 20.75
N ARG A 50 10.37 -3.57 21.75
CA ARG A 50 11.82 -3.68 21.54
C ARG A 50 12.18 -5.00 20.88
N ALA A 51 11.64 -6.11 21.38
CA ALA A 51 11.91 -7.44 20.84
C ALA A 51 11.49 -7.53 19.36
N THR A 52 10.31 -7.04 19.03
CA THR A 52 9.81 -6.98 17.64
C THR A 52 10.69 -6.08 16.75
N VAL A 53 11.08 -4.89 17.20
CA VAL A 53 11.85 -3.94 16.37
C VAL A 53 13.30 -4.39 16.15
N LEU A 54 13.93 -4.96 17.17
CA LEU A 54 15.36 -5.30 17.14
C LEU A 54 15.63 -6.72 16.67
N PHE A 55 14.84 -7.70 17.13
CA PHE A 55 15.17 -9.12 17.06
C PHE A 55 14.23 -9.95 16.19
N ASP A 56 12.97 -9.52 15.99
CA ASP A 56 12.05 -10.23 15.09
C ASP A 56 12.52 -10.08 13.63
N GLN A 57 12.96 -11.19 13.06
CA GLN A 57 13.47 -11.26 11.69
C GLN A 57 12.36 -11.09 10.65
N THR A 58 11.11 -11.32 11.02
CA THR A 58 9.95 -11.30 10.12
C THR A 58 9.28 -9.93 10.08
N PHE A 59 9.37 -9.14 11.14
CA PHE A 59 8.67 -7.85 11.27
C PHE A 59 8.95 -6.89 10.11
N TRP A 60 10.23 -6.61 9.83
CA TRP A 60 10.61 -5.68 8.77
C TRP A 60 10.30 -6.18 7.35
N PRO A 61 10.57 -7.46 7.01
CA PRO A 61 10.10 -8.04 5.75
C PRO A 61 8.59 -7.95 5.54
N HIS A 62 7.78 -8.20 6.58
CA HIS A 62 6.32 -8.09 6.51
C HIS A 62 5.86 -6.65 6.25
N ILE A 63 6.44 -5.66 6.93
CA ILE A 63 6.14 -4.24 6.64
C ILE A 63 6.48 -3.91 5.19
N ALA A 64 7.66 -4.31 4.72
CA ALA A 64 8.08 -4.05 3.35
C ALA A 64 7.17 -4.73 2.33
N TYR A 65 6.69 -5.94 2.63
CA TYR A 65 5.69 -6.63 1.83
C TYR A 65 4.37 -5.85 1.76
N CYS A 66 3.78 -5.49 2.90
CA CYS A 66 2.54 -4.71 2.95
C CYS A 66 2.63 -3.40 2.16
N VAL A 67 3.71 -2.63 2.35
CA VAL A 67 3.92 -1.36 1.65
C VAL A 67 4.03 -1.58 0.14
N ARG A 68 4.85 -2.54 -0.32
CA ARG A 68 5.02 -2.80 -1.76
C ARG A 68 3.73 -3.28 -2.43
N SER A 69 2.97 -4.14 -1.76
CA SER A 69 1.73 -4.68 -2.31
C SER A 69 0.58 -3.67 -2.38
N VAL A 70 0.56 -2.66 -1.50
CA VAL A 70 -0.52 -1.65 -1.47
C VAL A 70 -0.16 -0.38 -2.26
N THR A 71 1.13 -0.12 -2.50
CA THR A 71 1.60 1.08 -3.23
C THR A 71 0.92 1.29 -4.59
N PRO A 72 0.76 0.27 -5.47
CA PRO A 72 0.09 0.45 -6.76
C PRO A 72 -1.35 0.93 -6.63
N LEU A 73 -2.10 0.41 -5.64
CA LEU A 73 -3.49 0.83 -5.38
C LEU A 73 -3.57 2.29 -4.93
N VAL A 74 -2.68 2.70 -4.02
CA VAL A 74 -2.59 4.10 -3.57
C VAL A 74 -2.25 5.03 -4.74
N SER A 75 -1.41 4.58 -5.67
CA SER A 75 -1.11 5.35 -6.88
C SER A 75 -2.34 5.54 -7.78
N ILE A 76 -3.19 4.53 -7.94
CA ILE A 76 -4.44 4.66 -8.69
C ILE A 76 -5.36 5.67 -8.01
N LEU A 77 -5.58 5.52 -6.70
CA LEU A 77 -6.46 6.42 -5.96
C LEU A 77 -6.02 7.88 -6.10
N ARG A 78 -4.71 8.16 -6.05
CA ARG A 78 -4.18 9.51 -6.31
C ARG A 78 -4.42 10.01 -7.73
N LYS A 79 -4.29 9.13 -8.74
CA LYS A 79 -4.58 9.50 -10.13
C LYS A 79 -6.07 9.82 -10.30
N VAL A 80 -6.95 9.00 -9.72
CA VAL A 80 -8.40 9.19 -9.81
C VAL A 80 -8.88 10.45 -9.09
N ASP A 81 -8.29 10.78 -7.94
CA ASP A 81 -8.61 12.00 -7.17
C ASP A 81 -8.05 13.29 -7.80
N SER A 82 -7.16 13.18 -8.79
CA SER A 82 -6.47 14.36 -9.32
C SER A 82 -7.35 15.29 -10.17
N GLU A 83 -8.60 14.90 -10.51
CA GLU A 83 -9.61 15.62 -11.33
C GLU A 83 -9.14 16.13 -12.71
N LYS A 84 -7.84 16.07 -13.01
CA LYS A 84 -7.22 16.61 -14.24
C LYS A 84 -7.61 15.87 -15.51
N LYS A 85 -8.06 14.61 -15.41
CA LYS A 85 -8.46 13.78 -16.55
C LYS A 85 -9.73 12.99 -16.23
N PRO A 86 -10.63 12.76 -17.19
CA PRO A 86 -11.81 11.91 -17.00
C PRO A 86 -11.38 10.49 -16.61
N CYS A 87 -11.60 10.11 -15.35
CA CYS A 87 -11.07 8.85 -14.82
C CYS A 87 -11.84 7.62 -15.32
N MET A 88 -13.10 7.81 -15.70
CA MET A 88 -14.00 6.74 -16.17
C MET A 88 -13.39 5.90 -17.29
N GLY A 89 -12.73 6.53 -18.27
CA GLY A 89 -12.12 5.84 -19.41
C GLY A 89 -10.80 5.14 -19.11
N TYR A 90 -10.24 5.32 -17.91
CA TYR A 90 -8.94 4.80 -17.52
C TYR A 90 -9.01 3.80 -16.37
N MET A 91 -10.13 3.70 -15.65
CA MET A 91 -10.21 2.90 -14.43
C MET A 91 -9.87 1.42 -14.64
N TYR A 92 -10.37 0.80 -15.73
CA TYR A 92 -10.04 -0.60 -16.05
C TYR A 92 -8.54 -0.77 -16.34
N HIS A 93 -7.98 0.07 -17.21
CA HIS A 93 -6.55 0.04 -17.52
C HIS A 93 -5.68 0.21 -16.27
N LEU A 94 -6.02 1.21 -15.43
CA LEU A 94 -5.30 1.47 -14.19
C LEU A 94 -5.37 0.27 -13.25
N MET A 95 -6.55 -0.34 -13.07
CA MET A 95 -6.72 -1.51 -12.22
C MET A 95 -5.87 -2.69 -12.70
N THR A 96 -5.88 -2.99 -14.00
CA THR A 96 -5.02 -4.02 -14.60
C THR A 96 -3.55 -3.74 -14.32
N LYS A 97 -3.09 -2.50 -14.56
CA LYS A 97 -1.71 -2.08 -14.27
C LYS A 97 -1.36 -2.17 -12.78
N ALA A 98 -2.29 -1.93 -11.85
CA ALA A 98 -2.00 -2.18 -10.43
C ALA A 98 -1.83 -3.66 -10.14
N LYS A 99 -2.71 -4.53 -10.65
CA LYS A 99 -2.58 -5.98 -10.45
C LYS A 99 -1.23 -6.49 -10.96
N GLU A 100 -0.83 -6.09 -12.16
CA GLU A 100 0.49 -6.38 -12.74
C GLU A 100 1.64 -5.91 -11.83
N ASN A 101 1.62 -4.64 -11.40
CA ASN A 101 2.64 -4.09 -10.52
C ASN A 101 2.69 -4.80 -9.16
N ILE A 102 1.56 -5.25 -8.62
CA ILE A 102 1.51 -6.03 -7.38
C ILE A 102 2.18 -7.39 -7.58
N ALA A 103 1.91 -8.06 -8.70
CA ALA A 103 2.53 -9.35 -9.03
C ALA A 103 4.06 -9.19 -9.14
N LEU A 104 4.52 -8.17 -9.88
CA LEU A 104 5.94 -7.84 -10.02
C LEU A 104 6.59 -7.55 -8.65
N ASN A 105 5.96 -6.71 -7.83
CA ASN A 105 6.43 -6.38 -6.48
C ASN A 105 6.51 -7.60 -5.55
N CYS A 106 5.70 -8.62 -5.82
CA CYS A 106 5.70 -9.90 -5.11
C CYS A 106 6.64 -10.95 -5.75
N GLY A 107 7.45 -10.56 -6.74
CA GLY A 107 8.36 -11.45 -7.47
C GLY A 107 7.64 -12.47 -8.33
N ASN A 108 6.47 -12.11 -8.88
CA ASN A 108 5.58 -13.00 -9.63
C ASN A 108 5.23 -14.31 -8.91
N ASN A 109 5.27 -14.30 -7.57
CA ASN A 109 4.87 -15.43 -6.76
C ASN A 109 3.38 -15.34 -6.42
N GLU A 110 2.58 -16.18 -7.09
CA GLU A 110 1.12 -16.21 -6.94
C GLU A 110 0.66 -16.44 -5.51
N ARG A 111 1.39 -17.23 -4.71
CA ARG A 111 1.04 -17.45 -3.30
C ARG A 111 1.07 -16.15 -2.48
N LYS A 112 1.87 -15.17 -2.91
CA LYS A 112 1.95 -13.85 -2.28
C LYS A 112 0.85 -12.92 -2.80
N TYR A 113 0.79 -12.68 -4.11
CA TYR A 113 -0.15 -11.68 -4.65
C TYR A 113 -1.58 -12.19 -4.85
N GLY A 114 -1.80 -13.49 -5.03
CA GLY A 114 -3.11 -14.10 -5.31
C GLY A 114 -4.19 -13.74 -4.28
N PRO A 115 -3.93 -13.86 -2.97
CA PRO A 115 -4.87 -13.41 -1.93
C PRO A 115 -5.19 -11.91 -1.99
N ILE A 116 -4.23 -11.09 -2.45
CA ILE A 116 -4.41 -9.64 -2.60
C ILE A 116 -5.31 -9.37 -3.80
N TRP A 117 -5.03 -10.01 -4.93
CA TRP A 117 -5.85 -9.93 -6.13
C TRP A 117 -7.29 -10.35 -5.86
N LYS A 118 -7.50 -11.46 -5.14
CA LYS A 118 -8.84 -11.90 -4.76
C LYS A 118 -9.61 -10.81 -4.00
N ARG A 119 -8.99 -10.17 -3.01
CA ARG A 119 -9.60 -9.06 -2.27
C ARG A 119 -9.86 -7.82 -3.14
N ILE A 120 -8.99 -7.55 -4.11
CA ILE A 120 -9.18 -6.48 -5.09
C ILE A 120 -10.39 -6.81 -5.96
N ASP A 121 -10.46 -8.03 -6.50
CA ASP A 121 -11.50 -8.47 -7.42
C ASP A 121 -12.88 -8.51 -6.75
N GLU A 122 -12.96 -8.96 -5.50
CA GLU A 122 -14.18 -8.91 -4.68
C GLU A 122 -14.71 -7.48 -4.52
N ARG A 123 -13.83 -6.53 -4.22
CA ARG A 123 -14.18 -5.10 -4.09
C ARG A 123 -14.51 -4.46 -5.43
N TRP A 124 -13.75 -4.80 -6.46
CA TRP A 124 -13.95 -4.31 -7.82
C TRP A 124 -15.32 -4.74 -8.34
N THR A 125 -15.65 -6.03 -8.25
CA THR A 125 -16.91 -6.60 -8.73
C THR A 125 -18.11 -6.00 -8.01
N SER A 126 -18.01 -5.77 -6.70
CA SER A 126 -19.12 -5.25 -5.90
C SER A 126 -19.36 -3.74 -6.08
N GLN A 127 -18.32 -2.94 -6.30
CA GLN A 127 -18.42 -1.47 -6.23
C GLN A 127 -18.14 -0.76 -7.56
N LEU A 128 -17.16 -1.23 -8.33
CA LEU A 128 -16.59 -0.49 -9.45
C LEU A 128 -16.81 -1.16 -10.81
N HIS A 129 -17.19 -2.44 -10.85
CA HIS A 129 -17.49 -3.14 -12.10
C HIS A 129 -18.90 -2.74 -12.59
N ARG A 130 -19.00 -1.65 -13.35
CA ARG A 130 -20.26 -1.12 -13.91
C ARG A 130 -20.15 -1.00 -15.43
N PRO A 131 -21.23 -1.24 -16.19
CA PRO A 131 -21.23 -1.11 -17.65
C PRO A 131 -20.69 0.23 -18.15
N LEU A 132 -20.96 1.32 -17.43
CA LEU A 132 -20.48 2.65 -17.77
C LEU A 132 -18.95 2.78 -17.72
N HIS A 133 -18.29 2.13 -16.74
CA HIS A 133 -16.82 2.11 -16.65
C HIS A 133 -16.22 1.26 -17.78
N ALA A 134 -16.86 0.15 -18.13
CA ALA A 134 -16.42 -0.71 -19.23
C ALA A 134 -16.55 -0.01 -20.58
N ALA A 135 -17.68 0.67 -20.81
CA ALA A 135 -17.90 1.49 -22.01
C ALA A 135 -16.88 2.63 -22.10
N GLY A 136 -16.63 3.33 -20.99
CA GLY A 136 -15.61 4.38 -20.93
C GLY A 136 -14.22 3.87 -21.32
N TYR A 137 -13.82 2.71 -20.82
CA TYR A 137 -12.56 2.08 -21.20
C TYR A 137 -12.52 1.68 -22.68
N TYR A 138 -13.58 1.02 -23.16
CA TYR A 138 -13.66 0.55 -24.55
C TYR A 138 -13.58 1.71 -25.55
N LEU A 139 -14.23 2.83 -25.24
CA LEU A 139 -14.34 4.00 -26.10
C LEU A 139 -13.19 5.01 -25.92
N ASN A 140 -12.16 4.69 -25.13
CA ASN A 140 -11.04 5.61 -24.92
C ASN A 140 -10.00 5.49 -26.05
N PRO A 141 -9.91 6.45 -27.00
CA PRO A 141 -8.98 6.37 -28.13
C PRO A 141 -7.52 6.41 -27.68
N GLN A 142 -7.23 7.09 -26.56
CA GLN A 142 -5.88 7.16 -26.00
C GLN A 142 -5.36 5.80 -25.54
N LEU A 143 -6.23 4.85 -25.18
CA LEU A 143 -5.81 3.50 -24.81
C LEU A 143 -5.76 2.54 -26.00
N ARG A 144 -6.24 2.97 -27.16
CA ARG A 144 -6.37 2.15 -28.38
C ARG A 144 -5.37 2.50 -29.46
N PHE A 145 -4.94 3.76 -29.49
CA PHE A 145 -4.15 4.36 -30.56
C PHE A 145 -2.93 5.13 -30.04
N GLU A 146 -2.63 5.12 -28.74
CA GLU A 146 -1.31 5.57 -28.25
C GLU A 146 -0.32 4.38 -28.34
N ASP A 147 0.46 4.38 -29.42
CA ASP A 147 1.76 3.70 -29.55
C ASP A 147 2.89 4.60 -29.03
#